data_AF-A0A534RLW4-F1
#
_entry.id   AF-A0A534RLW4-F1
#
_cell.length_a   1.000
_cell.length_b   1.000
_cell.length_c   1.000
_cell.angle_alpha   90.00
_cell.angle_beta   90.00
_cell.angle_gamma   90.00
#
_symmetry.space_group_name_H-M   'P 1'
#
loop_
_entity.id
_entity.type
_entity.pdbx_description
1 polymer ?
#
loop_
_entity_poly.entity_id
_entity_poly.type
_entity_poly.pdbx_seq_one_letter_code
_entity_poly.pdbx_strand_id
1 'polypeptide(L)'
;MNPVLLTIGIAVSLAVAEGIARWTGARPWPASSAPATEPAVYELDALLGWKSKPGAHRFPATVSHGPLRFTIWPDGSRATGPQAIERTTRVVLVGDSFTQGYEVSDEETYAWK
;
A
#
# COMPACT_ATOMS: atom_id res chain seq x y z
N MET A 1 -4.08 -37.96 -8.16
CA MET A 1 -3.00 -36.97 -7.97
C MET A 1 -2.37 -37.23 -6.61
N ASN A 2 -1.06 -37.51 -6.54
CA ASN A 2 -0.39 -37.79 -5.26
C ASN A 2 0.04 -36.46 -4.61
N PRO A 3 -0.56 -36.06 -3.47
CA PRO A 3 -0.26 -34.76 -2.86
C PRO A 3 1.21 -34.62 -2.46
N VAL A 4 1.88 -35.72 -2.09
CA VAL A 4 3.30 -35.72 -1.71
C VAL A 4 4.18 -35.36 -2.91
N LEU A 5 3.93 -35.97 -4.06
CA LEU A 5 4.67 -35.66 -5.30
C LEU A 5 4.41 -34.22 -5.76
N LEU A 6 3.18 -33.72 -5.60
CA LEU A 6 2.83 -32.34 -5.92
C LEU A 6 3.60 -31.34 -5.04
N THR A 7 3.64 -31.56 -3.72
CA THR A 7 4.38 -30.71 -2.78
C THR A 7 5.88 -30.71 -3.07
N ILE A 8 6.48 -31.88 -3.32
CA ILE A 8 7.91 -31.99 -3.67
C ILE A 8 8.18 -31.27 -4.99
N GLY A 9 7.33 -31.45 -5.99
CA GLY A 9 7.45 -30.78 -7.28
C GLY A 9 7.45 -29.26 -7.13
N ILE A 10 6.48 -28.70 -6.40
CA ILE A 10 6.38 -27.26 -6.12
C ILE A 10 7.65 -26.77 -5.41
N ALA A 11 8.10 -27.47 -4.36
CA ALA A 11 9.29 -27.09 -3.61
C ALA A 11 10.55 -27.08 -4.49
N VAL A 12 10.75 -28.10 -5.33
CA VAL A 12 11.88 -28.17 -6.27
C VAL A 12 11.78 -27.05 -7.31
N SER A 13 10.61 -26.82 -7.89
CA SER A 13 10.40 -25.74 -8.87
C SER A 13 10.70 -24.36 -8.27
N LEU A 14 10.26 -24.09 -7.04
CA LEU A 14 10.55 -22.83 -6.34
C LEU A 14 12.05 -22.69 -6.03
N ALA A 15 12.72 -23.78 -5.61
CA ALA A 15 14.16 -23.75 -5.36
C ALA A 15 14.97 -23.48 -6.63
N VAL A 16 14.57 -24.08 -7.77
CA VAL A 16 15.19 -23.81 -9.07
C VAL A 16 14.94 -22.37 -9.51
N ALA A 17 13.71 -21.86 -9.36
CA ALA A 17 13.37 -20.49 -9.71
C ALA A 17 14.16 -19.46 -8.89
N GLU A 18 14.26 -19.66 -7.56
CA GLU A 18 15.10 -18.83 -6.68
C GLU A 18 16.57 -18.91 -7.06
N GLY A 19 17.08 -20.11 -7.38
CA GLY A 19 18.45 -20.30 -7.84
C GLY A 19 18.78 -19.52 -9.11
N ILE A 20 17.87 -19.57 -10.10
CA ILE A 20 17.98 -18.77 -11.33
C ILE A 20 17.94 -17.28 -10.99
N ALA A 21 16.98 -16.83 -10.17
CA ALA A 21 16.85 -15.43 -9.79
C ALA A 21 18.14 -14.89 -9.13
N ARG A 22 18.72 -15.65 -8.19
CA ARG A 22 19.99 -15.32 -7.53
C ARG A 22 21.15 -15.28 -8.50
N TRP A 23 21.22 -16.25 -9.42
CA TRP A 23 22.27 -16.33 -10.43
C TRP A 23 22.21 -15.15 -11.41
N THR A 24 21.01 -14.66 -11.75
CA THR A 24 20.81 -13.46 -12.58
C THR A 24 20.96 -12.15 -11.79
N GLY A 25 21.38 -12.21 -10.52
CA GLY A 25 21.64 -11.04 -9.69
C GLY A 25 20.41 -10.43 -9.01
N ALA A 26 19.24 -11.08 -9.09
CA ALA A 26 18.08 -10.67 -8.31
C ALA A 26 18.39 -10.82 -6.81
N ARG A 27 17.96 -9.84 -6.04
CA ARG A 27 18.10 -9.81 -4.59
C ARG A 27 16.73 -9.65 -3.94
N PRO A 28 16.53 -10.17 -2.72
CA PRO A 28 15.35 -9.87 -1.95
C PRO A 28 15.15 -8.36 -1.87
N TRP A 29 13.91 -7.95 -2.01
CA TRP A 29 13.51 -6.58 -1.77
C TRP A 29 13.94 -6.18 -0.35
N PRO A 30 14.80 -5.16 -0.18
CA PRO A 30 15.30 -4.83 1.13
C PRO A 30 14.12 -4.33 1.98
N ALA A 31 13.99 -4.80 3.22
CA ALA A 31 12.90 -4.37 4.11
C ALA A 31 12.87 -2.85 4.36
N SER A 32 13.98 -2.15 4.09
CA SER A 32 14.15 -0.70 4.19
C SER A 32 14.00 0.05 2.86
N SER A 33 13.44 -0.58 1.83
CA SER A 33 13.27 0.00 0.49
C SER A 33 12.21 1.10 0.41
N ALA A 34 11.32 1.21 1.41
CA ALA A 34 10.42 2.35 1.50
C ALA A 34 11.30 3.60 1.59
N PRO A 35 11.10 4.62 0.73
CA PRO A 35 11.90 5.82 0.79
C PRO A 35 11.88 6.36 2.23
N ALA A 36 13.06 6.56 2.84
CA ALA A 36 13.15 7.04 4.21
C ALA A 36 12.45 8.39 4.45
N THR A 37 12.04 9.05 3.37
CA THR A 37 11.34 10.32 3.30
C THR A 37 9.83 10.20 3.16
N GLU A 38 9.28 9.00 2.90
CA GLU A 38 7.83 8.79 2.88
C GLU A 38 7.26 8.79 4.31
N PRO A 39 6.15 9.50 4.54
CA PRO A 39 5.52 9.52 5.85
C PRO A 39 4.84 8.18 6.15
N ALA A 40 4.95 7.71 7.39
CA ALA A 40 4.17 6.57 7.85
C ALA A 40 2.69 6.97 7.96
N VAL A 41 1.87 6.49 7.02
CA VAL A 41 0.41 6.72 6.97
C VAL A 41 -0.40 5.61 7.65
N TYR A 42 0.28 4.58 8.16
CA TYR A 42 -0.31 3.51 8.96
C TYR A 42 0.44 3.34 10.27
N GLU A 43 -0.25 2.78 11.26
CA GLU A 43 0.34 2.39 12.53
C GLU A 43 -0.19 1.03 12.97
N LEU A 44 0.61 0.35 13.81
CA LEU A 44 0.24 -0.94 14.37
C LEU A 44 -0.94 -0.75 15.32
N ASP A 45 -1.94 -1.60 15.17
CA ASP A 45 -3.07 -1.72 16.09
C ASP A 45 -3.12 -3.13 16.67
N ALA A 46 -3.25 -3.24 18.00
CA ALA A 46 -3.16 -4.53 18.68
C ALA A 46 -4.28 -5.51 18.30
N LEU A 47 -5.43 -5.01 17.84
CA LEU A 47 -6.58 -5.83 17.47
C LEU A 47 -6.66 -6.04 15.95
N LEU A 48 -6.49 -4.97 15.18
CA LEU A 48 -6.64 -4.99 13.73
C LEU A 48 -5.36 -5.37 12.98
N GLY A 49 -4.23 -5.43 13.69
CA GLY A 49 -2.90 -5.52 13.11
C GLY A 49 -2.43 -4.14 12.64
N TRP A 50 -3.12 -3.55 11.65
CA TRP A 50 -2.78 -2.23 11.11
C TRP A 50 -4.01 -1.33 11.04
N LYS A 51 -3.80 -0.03 11.25
CA LYS A 51 -4.83 1.00 11.00
C LYS A 51 -4.24 2.23 10.33
N SER A 52 -5.10 2.97 9.64
CA SER A 52 -4.78 4.30 9.11
C SER A 52 -4.37 5.23 10.24
N LYS A 53 -3.28 5.97 10.06
CA LYS A 53 -2.80 6.98 11.00
C LYS A 53 -3.37 8.35 10.61
N PRO A 54 -4.28 8.95 11.40
CA PRO A 54 -4.86 10.24 11.08
C PRO A 54 -3.81 11.34 10.93
N GLY A 55 -4.07 12.29 10.04
CA GLY A 55 -3.20 13.44 9.78
C GLY A 55 -3.11 13.81 8.30
N ALA A 56 -2.58 15.00 8.06
CA ALA A 56 -2.21 15.46 6.72
C ALA A 56 -0.75 15.10 6.45
N HIS A 57 -0.54 14.04 5.67
CA HIS A 57 0.79 13.52 5.35
C HIS A 57 1.28 14.13 4.04
N ARG A 58 2.54 14.59 4.01
CA ARG A 58 3.15 15.11 2.78
C ARG A 58 4.10 14.08 2.22
N PHE A 59 3.76 13.57 1.05
CA PHE A 59 4.67 12.71 0.31
C PHE A 59 5.67 13.58 -0.44
N PRO A 60 6.96 13.22 -0.41
CA PRO A 60 7.98 13.93 -1.17
C PRO A 60 7.72 13.77 -2.67
N ALA A 61 8.27 14.67 -3.47
CA ALA A 61 8.31 14.47 -4.91
C ALA A 61 9.19 13.24 -5.24
N THR A 62 8.75 12.46 -6.22
CA THR A 62 9.52 11.34 -6.79
C THR A 62 9.86 11.64 -8.24
N VAL A 63 10.48 10.69 -8.94
CA VAL A 63 10.70 10.81 -10.39
C VAL A 63 9.39 10.76 -11.20
N SER A 64 8.33 10.17 -10.63
CA SER A 64 7.04 9.96 -11.30
C SER A 64 6.00 11.03 -10.96
N HIS A 65 6.11 11.70 -9.81
CA HIS A 65 5.13 12.70 -9.38
C HIS A 65 5.75 13.85 -8.55
N GLY A 66 5.06 15.00 -8.54
CA GLY A 66 5.38 16.11 -7.65
C GLY A 66 5.09 15.80 -6.17
N PRO A 67 5.34 16.75 -5.24
CA PRO A 67 4.93 16.58 -3.85
C PRO A 67 3.41 16.57 -3.77
N LEU A 68 2.85 15.71 -2.91
CA LEU A 68 1.41 15.53 -2.78
C LEU A 68 0.95 15.47 -1.33
N ARG A 69 -0.34 15.76 -1.12
CA ARG A 69 -1.00 15.72 0.17
C ARG A 69 -1.85 14.45 0.25
N PHE A 70 -1.59 13.67 1.28
CA PHE A 70 -2.31 12.45 1.61
C PHE A 70 -2.90 12.59 3.00
N THR A 71 -4.17 13.00 3.06
CA THR A 71 -4.86 13.20 4.33
C THR A 71 -5.68 11.97 4.74
N ILE A 72 -5.53 11.55 6.00
CA ILE A 72 -6.39 10.58 6.67
C ILE A 72 -7.17 11.35 7.73
N TRP A 73 -8.50 11.31 7.65
CA TRP A 73 -9.39 11.97 8.59
C TRP A 73 -9.35 11.31 9.98
N PRO A 74 -9.83 11.99 11.04
CA PRO A 74 -9.84 11.43 12.40
C PRO A 74 -10.57 10.09 12.54
N ASP A 75 -11.54 9.80 11.68
CA ASP A 75 -12.25 8.52 11.66
C ASP A 75 -11.51 7.39 10.89
N GLY A 76 -10.29 7.67 10.42
CA GLY A 76 -9.44 6.72 9.69
C GLY A 76 -9.74 6.66 8.19
N SER A 77 -10.72 7.41 7.69
CA SER A 77 -11.05 7.44 6.27
C SER A 77 -10.05 8.29 5.46
N ARG A 78 -9.81 7.88 4.21
CA ARG A 78 -8.99 8.64 3.25
C ARG A 78 -9.74 9.91 2.85
N ALA A 79 -9.06 11.06 2.85
CA ALA A 79 -9.58 12.27 2.26
C ALA A 79 -9.74 12.15 0.74
N THR A 80 -10.95 12.41 0.27
CA THR A 80 -11.32 12.44 -1.14
C THR A 80 -11.85 13.84 -1.48
N GLY A 81 -11.03 14.87 -1.23
CA GLY A 81 -11.39 16.27 -1.40
C GLY A 81 -10.73 17.18 -0.36
N PRO A 82 -10.86 18.52 -0.51
CA PRO A 82 -10.13 19.49 0.30
C PRO A 82 -10.66 19.61 1.74
N GLN A 83 -11.86 19.10 2.02
CA GLN A 83 -12.53 19.20 3.32
C GLN A 83 -13.29 17.91 3.63
N ALA A 84 -13.34 17.53 4.91
CA ALA A 84 -14.20 16.46 5.37
C ALA A 84 -15.67 16.90 5.26
N ILE A 85 -16.51 16.05 4.66
CA ILE A 85 -17.94 16.31 4.51
C ILE A 85 -18.69 15.26 5.33
N GLU A 86 -19.37 15.69 6.39
CA GLU A 86 -20.30 14.84 7.13
C GLU A 86 -21.54 14.56 6.27
N ARG A 87 -21.79 13.28 5.97
CA ARG A 87 -22.93 12.82 5.17
C ARG A 87 -23.64 11.72 5.96
N THR A 88 -24.97 11.72 5.90
CA THR A 88 -25.81 10.68 6.50
C THR A 88 -25.64 9.33 5.81
N THR A 89 -25.38 9.34 4.50
CA THR A 89 -25.07 8.15 3.71
C THR A 89 -23.57 8.10 3.43
N ARG A 90 -22.93 6.98 3.77
CA ARG A 90 -21.51 6.71 3.50
C ARG A 90 -21.37 5.60 2.46
N VAL A 91 -20.41 5.76 1.56
CA VAL A 91 -19.99 4.73 0.59
C VAL A 91 -18.58 4.29 0.98
N VAL A 92 -18.38 3.00 1.19
CA VAL A 92 -17.06 2.43 1.48
C VAL A 92 -16.54 1.75 0.23
N LEU A 93 -15.36 2.19 -0.22
CA LEU A 93 -14.65 1.58 -1.34
C LEU A 93 -13.57 0.63 -0.77
N VAL A 94 -13.55 -0.60 -1.24
CA VAL A 94 -12.60 -1.64 -0.81
C VAL A 94 -11.80 -2.11 -2.01
N GLY A 95 -10.48 -2.09 -1.86
CA GLY A 95 -9.53 -2.51 -2.89
C GLY A 95 -8.11 -2.35 -2.39
N ASP A 96 -7.21 -1.98 -3.28
CA ASP A 96 -5.78 -1.84 -3.01
C ASP A 96 -5.33 -0.37 -3.04
N SER A 97 -4.06 -0.13 -3.35
CA SER A 97 -3.47 1.19 -3.51
C SER A 97 -4.21 2.09 -4.51
N PHE A 98 -4.85 1.52 -5.54
CA PHE A 98 -5.65 2.29 -6.49
C PHE A 98 -6.90 2.84 -5.82
N THR A 99 -7.60 2.01 -5.06
CA THR A 99 -8.81 2.42 -4.32
C THR A 99 -8.49 3.47 -3.27
N GLN A 100 -7.33 3.33 -2.62
CA GLN A 100 -6.84 4.31 -1.67
C GLN A 100 -6.42 5.65 -2.31
N GLY A 101 -6.00 5.63 -3.58
CA GLY A 101 -5.28 6.75 -4.18
C GLY A 101 -3.90 6.95 -3.54
N TYR A 102 -3.15 5.85 -3.34
CA TYR A 102 -1.75 5.93 -2.93
C TYR A 102 -0.96 6.74 -3.95
N GLU A 103 -0.11 7.66 -3.48
CA GLU A 103 0.59 8.64 -4.32
C GLU A 103 -0.34 9.52 -5.20
N VAL A 104 -1.57 9.76 -4.74
CA VAL A 104 -2.52 10.70 -5.37
C VAL A 104 -2.97 11.74 -4.35
N SER A 105 -2.93 13.02 -4.74
CA SER A 105 -3.39 14.12 -3.88
C SER A 105 -4.88 13.97 -3.54
N ASP A 106 -5.29 14.46 -2.36
CA ASP A 106 -6.67 14.40 -1.87
C ASP A 106 -7.71 14.78 -2.94
N GLU A 107 -7.45 15.82 -3.74
CA GLU A 107 -8.34 16.39 -4.75
C GLU A 107 -8.23 15.72 -6.13
N GLU A 108 -7.41 14.69 -6.27
CA GLU A 108 -7.15 14.01 -7.55
C GLU A 108 -7.64 12.56 -7.56
N THR A 109 -8.08 12.04 -6.42
CA THR A 109 -8.63 10.68 -6.28
C THR A 109 -9.89 10.50 -7.13
N TYR A 110 -10.09 9.30 -7.70
CA TYR A 110 -11.33 9.01 -8.45
C TYR A 110 -12.57 8.98 -7.55
N ALA A 111 -12.38 8.80 -6.23
CA ALA A 111 -13.48 8.86 -5.27
C ALA A 111 -13.97 10.29 -5.05
N TRP A 112 -13.18 11.30 -5.44
CA TRP A 112 -13.56 12.70 -5.44
C TRP A 112 -14.14 13.17 -6.78
N LYS A 113 -13.53 12.76 -7.90
CA LYS A 113 -13.90 13.16 -9.26
C LYS A 113 -15.15 12.43 -9.76
#